data_AF-A0A1U7INU2-F1
#
_entry.id   AF-A0A1U7INU2-F1
#
_cell.length_a   1.000
_cell.length_b   1.000
_cell.length_c   1.000
_cell.angle_alpha   90.00
_cell.angle_beta   90.00
_cell.angle_gamma   90.00
#
_symmetry.space_group_name_H-M   'P 1'
#
loop_
_entity.id
_entity.type
_entity.pdbx_description
1 polymer ?
#
loop_
_entity_poly.entity_id
_entity_poly.type
_entity_poly.pdbx_seq_one_letter_code
_entity_poly.pdbx_strand_id
1 'polypeptide(L)'
;MSEEQQYIANLIEEHAQESFQHGESVESLGKKIQKNAQSIEEQEHGKSIEEKGKLIQQKAKVVNQHGKVAGNYAKSVEHSSDSTEAHVKATTEHIQATIEHIEATREVIKLSQETLSQSKNQAKKLNNQ
;
A
#
# COMPACT_ATOMS: atom_id res chain seq x y z
N MET A 1 -5.58 0.16 5.10
CA MET A 1 -5.56 1.51 4.52
C MET A 1 -5.67 2.45 5.68
N SER A 2 -4.74 3.39 5.83
CA SER A 2 -4.79 4.31 6.98
C SER A 2 -6.09 5.13 6.95
N GLU A 3 -6.54 5.56 8.13
CA GLU A 3 -7.74 6.42 8.27
C GLU A 3 -7.60 7.71 7.43
N GLU A 4 -6.39 8.27 7.36
CA GLU A 4 -6.07 9.43 6.54
C GLU A 4 -6.23 9.14 5.04
N GLN A 5 -5.74 7.99 4.55
CA GLN A 5 -5.90 7.60 3.14
C GLN A 5 -7.37 7.34 2.77
N GLN A 6 -8.16 6.76 3.67
CA GLN A 6 -9.59 6.58 3.47
C GLN A 6 -10.32 7.93 3.43
N TYR A 7 -9.95 8.85 4.32
CA TYR A 7 -10.51 10.20 4.35
C TYR A 7 -10.21 10.97 3.06
N ILE A 8 -8.97 10.94 2.59
CA ILE A 8 -8.57 11.57 1.32
C ILE A 8 -9.31 10.95 0.13
N ALA A 9 -9.46 9.62 0.10
CA ALA A 9 -10.19 8.94 -0.97
C ALA A 9 -11.66 9.39 -1.03
N ASN A 10 -12.32 9.52 0.12
CA ASN A 10 -13.70 10.00 0.21
C ASN A 10 -13.82 11.46 -0.25
N LEU A 11 -12.90 12.34 0.19
CA LEU A 11 -12.84 13.74 -0.25
C LEU A 11 -12.70 13.88 -1.77
N ILE A 12 -11.85 13.05 -2.40
CA ILE A 12 -11.69 13.05 -3.86
C ILE A 12 -12.98 12.61 -4.56
N GLU A 13 -13.66 11.59 -4.02
CA GLU A 13 -14.93 11.12 -4.58
C GLU A 13 -16.03 12.17 -4.46
N GLU A 14 -16.18 12.78 -3.28
CA GLU A 14 -17.12 13.88 -3.04
C GLU A 14 -16.86 15.06 -3.98
N HIS A 15 -15.61 15.53 -4.05
CA HIS A 15 -15.26 16.67 -4.90
C HIS A 15 -15.44 16.37 -6.39
N ALA A 16 -15.18 15.14 -6.83
CA ALA A 16 -15.47 14.72 -8.19
C ALA A 16 -16.98 14.71 -8.47
N GLN A 17 -17.80 14.29 -7.51
CA GLN A 17 -19.26 14.31 -7.65
C GLN A 17 -19.82 15.74 -7.70
N GLU A 18 -19.34 16.64 -6.84
CA GLU A 18 -19.69 18.06 -6.87
C GLU A 18 -19.28 18.71 -8.19
N SER A 19 -18.07 18.42 -8.67
CA SER A 19 -17.57 18.91 -9.95
C SER A 19 -18.44 18.42 -11.12
N PHE A 20 -18.90 17.17 -11.07
CA PHE A 20 -19.81 16.63 -12.08
C PHE A 20 -21.15 17.38 -12.09
N GLN A 21 -21.77 17.58 -10.92
CA GLN A 21 -23.02 18.34 -10.78
C GLN A 21 -22.87 19.81 -11.21
N HIS A 22 -21.72 20.42 -10.92
CA HIS A 22 -21.40 21.75 -11.41
C HIS A 22 -21.35 21.77 -12.95
N GLY A 23 -20.71 20.78 -13.55
CA GLY A 23 -20.68 20.62 -15.00
C GLY A 23 -22.07 20.44 -15.63
N GLU A 24 -22.99 19.71 -15.00
CA GLU A 24 -24.39 19.61 -15.43
C GLU A 24 -25.12 20.96 -15.36
N SER A 25 -24.86 21.73 -14.30
CA SER A 25 -25.43 23.07 -14.11
C SER A 25 -24.94 24.05 -15.19
N VAL A 26 -23.64 24.01 -15.50
CA VAL A 26 -23.03 24.81 -16.59
C VAL A 26 -23.59 24.38 -17.95
N GLU A 27 -23.72 23.08 -18.21
CA GLU A 27 -24.32 22.56 -19.44
C GLU A 27 -25.77 23.08 -19.61
N SER A 28 -26.56 22.99 -18.55
CA SER A 28 -27.95 23.48 -18.51
C SER A 28 -28.03 24.98 -18.77
N LEU A 29 -27.09 25.77 -18.21
CA LEU A 29 -27.01 27.20 -18.45
C LEU A 29 -26.72 27.50 -19.92
N GLY A 30 -25.76 26.79 -20.53
CA GLY A 30 -25.45 26.92 -21.95
C GLY A 30 -26.67 26.66 -22.85
N LYS A 31 -27.41 25.58 -22.56
CA LYS A 31 -28.67 25.26 -23.26
C LYS A 31 -29.75 26.32 -23.09
N LYS A 32 -29.89 26.90 -21.88
CA LYS A 32 -30.84 28.00 -21.63
C LYS A 32 -30.49 29.27 -22.40
N ILE A 33 -29.21 29.61 -22.48
CA ILE A 33 -28.72 30.75 -23.27
C ILE A 33 -29.05 30.54 -24.75
N GLN A 34 -28.75 29.36 -25.30
CA GLN A 34 -29.08 29.03 -26.70
C GLN A 34 -30.59 29.16 -26.99
N LYS A 35 -31.45 28.70 -26.07
CA LYS A 35 -32.90 28.79 -26.22
C LYS A 35 -33.42 30.23 -26.24
N ASN A 36 -32.77 31.12 -25.50
CA ASN A 36 -33.19 32.52 -25.32
C ASN A 36 -32.40 33.50 -26.19
N ALA A 37 -31.50 33.02 -27.05
CA ALA A 37 -30.63 33.87 -27.86
C ALA A 37 -31.44 34.73 -28.85
N GLN A 38 -31.09 36.01 -28.93
CA GLN A 38 -31.63 36.98 -29.88
C GLN A 38 -30.67 37.24 -31.05
N SER A 39 -29.44 36.72 -30.94
CA SER A 39 -28.39 36.84 -31.95
C SER A 39 -27.63 35.52 -32.13
N ILE A 40 -26.94 35.39 -33.27
CA ILE A 40 -26.03 34.27 -33.55
C ILE A 40 -24.89 34.25 -32.52
N GLU A 41 -24.39 35.42 -32.12
CA GLU A 41 -23.30 35.53 -31.15
C GLU A 41 -23.68 34.94 -29.78
N GLU A 42 -24.88 35.28 -29.26
CA GLU A 42 -25.40 34.69 -28.02
C GLU A 42 -25.60 33.18 -28.14
N GLN A 43 -26.04 32.70 -29.31
CA GLN A 43 -26.19 31.27 -29.56
C GLN A 43 -24.84 30.55 -29.50
N GLU A 44 -23.78 31.10 -30.09
CA GLU A 44 -22.42 30.54 -30.04
C GLU A 44 -21.84 30.60 -28.62
N HIS A 45 -22.10 31.67 -27.85
CA HIS A 45 -21.75 31.72 -26.43
C HIS A 45 -22.43 30.61 -25.63
N GLY A 46 -23.73 30.39 -25.85
CA GLY A 46 -24.47 29.31 -25.20
C GLY A 46 -23.92 27.91 -25.55
N LYS A 47 -23.51 27.67 -26.80
CA LYS A 47 -22.84 26.43 -27.21
C LYS A 47 -21.50 26.24 -26.50
N SER A 48 -20.67 27.29 -26.47
CA SER A 48 -19.36 27.24 -25.79
C SER A 48 -19.51 26.93 -24.29
N ILE A 49 -20.51 27.51 -23.63
CA ILE A 49 -20.82 27.21 -22.22
C ILE A 49 -21.29 25.76 -22.06
N GLU A 50 -22.16 25.26 -22.96
CA GLU A 50 -22.60 23.86 -22.94
C GLU A 50 -21.42 22.88 -23.03
N GLU A 51 -20.50 23.13 -23.97
CA GLU A 51 -19.29 22.32 -24.17
C GLU A 51 -18.37 22.34 -22.95
N LYS A 52 -18.20 23.51 -22.31
CA LYS A 52 -17.44 23.62 -21.05
C LYS A 52 -18.08 22.81 -19.94
N GLY A 53 -19.41 22.81 -19.82
CA GLY A 53 -20.14 21.98 -18.86
C GLY A 53 -19.87 20.49 -19.06
N LYS A 54 -19.95 20.01 -20.32
CA LYS A 54 -19.62 18.62 -20.68
C LYS A 54 -18.15 18.28 -20.40
N LEU A 55 -17.23 19.19 -20.65
CA LEU A 55 -15.81 18.99 -20.36
C LEU A 55 -15.55 18.88 -18.86
N ILE A 56 -16.20 19.70 -18.03
CA ILE A 56 -16.12 19.61 -16.57
C ILE A 56 -16.60 18.23 -16.10
N GLN A 57 -17.76 17.77 -16.60
CA GLN A 57 -18.30 16.43 -16.30
C GLN A 57 -17.33 15.30 -16.68
N GLN A 58 -16.71 15.38 -17.85
CA GLN A 58 -15.72 14.40 -18.29
C GLN A 58 -14.48 14.38 -17.37
N LYS A 59 -13.94 15.56 -17.03
CA LYS A 59 -12.80 15.68 -16.12
C LYS A 59 -13.12 15.15 -14.72
N ALA A 60 -14.31 15.43 -14.21
CA ALA A 60 -14.79 14.89 -12.94
C ALA A 60 -14.79 13.35 -12.92
N LYS A 61 -15.28 12.71 -14.00
CA LYS A 61 -15.23 11.25 -14.14
C LYS A 61 -13.80 10.70 -14.12
N VAL A 62 -12.88 11.36 -14.83
CA VAL A 62 -11.45 10.97 -14.85
C VAL A 62 -10.82 11.11 -13.47
N VAL A 63 -11.10 12.20 -12.75
CA VAL A 63 -10.62 12.40 -11.37
C VAL A 63 -11.12 11.29 -10.44
N ASN A 64 -12.40 10.93 -10.50
CA ASN A 64 -12.96 9.85 -9.69
C ASN A 64 -12.26 8.50 -10.00
N GLN A 65 -12.06 8.19 -11.28
CA GLN A 65 -11.35 6.97 -11.71
C GLN A 65 -9.90 6.94 -11.19
N HIS A 66 -9.15 8.03 -11.33
CA HIS A 66 -7.79 8.13 -10.81
C HIS A 66 -7.76 8.01 -9.29
N GLY A 67 -8.71 8.61 -8.57
CA GLY A 67 -8.85 8.47 -7.12
C GLY A 67 -9.00 7.02 -6.69
N LYS A 68 -9.85 6.25 -7.39
CA LYS A 68 -10.05 4.80 -7.13
C LYS A 68 -8.78 3.99 -7.37
N VAL A 69 -8.06 4.26 -8.47
CA VAL A 69 -6.79 3.59 -8.77
C VAL A 69 -5.74 3.89 -7.70
N ALA A 70 -5.60 5.15 -7.29
CA ALA A 70 -4.67 5.56 -6.25
C ALA A 70 -4.99 4.87 -4.90
N GLY A 71 -6.26 4.79 -4.52
CA GLY A 71 -6.70 4.09 -3.31
C GLY A 71 -6.37 2.58 -3.33
N ASN A 72 -6.53 1.91 -4.47
CA ASN A 72 -6.16 0.50 -4.62
C ASN A 72 -4.64 0.29 -4.52
N TYR A 73 -3.85 1.17 -5.11
CA TYR A 73 -2.39 1.11 -5.01
C TYR A 73 -1.91 1.28 -3.56
N ALA A 74 -2.49 2.23 -2.82
CA ALA A 74 -2.16 2.44 -1.41
C ALA A 74 -2.38 1.18 -0.55
N LYS A 75 -3.51 0.49 -0.73
CA LYS A 75 -3.79 -0.80 -0.06
C LYS A 75 -2.75 -1.88 -0.39
N SER A 76 -2.33 -1.96 -1.65
CA SER A 76 -1.34 -2.94 -2.09
C SER A 76 0.03 -2.71 -1.44
N VAL A 77 0.44 -1.44 -1.30
CA VAL A 77 1.72 -1.08 -0.67
C VAL A 77 1.72 -1.45 0.81
N GLU A 78 0.62 -1.19 1.53
CA GLU A 78 0.47 -1.53 2.94
C GLU A 78 0.55 -3.05 3.17
N HIS A 79 -0.15 -3.86 2.37
CA HIS A 79 -0.03 -5.32 2.44
C HIS A 79 1.40 -5.83 2.19
N SER A 80 2.13 -5.19 1.27
CA SER A 80 3.54 -5.51 1.03
C SER A 80 4.42 -5.17 2.25
N SER A 81 4.10 -4.07 2.94
CA SER A 81 4.79 -3.67 4.17
C SER A 81 4.56 -4.69 5.29
N ASP A 82 3.30 -5.05 5.55
CA ASP A 82 2.94 -6.04 6.57
C ASP A 82 3.63 -7.39 6.33
N SER A 83 3.64 -7.85 5.07
CA SER A 83 4.33 -9.07 4.69
C SER A 83 5.84 -9.00 4.91
N THR A 84 6.45 -7.85 4.61
CA THR A 84 7.89 -7.62 4.86
C THR A 84 8.20 -7.65 6.35
N GLU A 85 7.38 -7.00 7.18
CA GLU A 85 7.53 -7.01 8.63
C GLU A 85 7.41 -8.43 9.20
N ALA A 86 6.43 -9.21 8.75
CA ALA A 86 6.28 -10.61 9.15
C ALA A 86 7.51 -11.45 8.77
N HIS A 87 8.06 -11.24 7.56
CA HIS A 87 9.30 -11.91 7.13
C HIS A 87 10.51 -11.53 7.98
N VAL A 88 10.66 -10.24 8.35
CA VAL A 88 11.74 -9.78 9.23
C VAL A 88 11.61 -10.41 10.62
N LYS A 89 10.39 -10.48 11.18
CA LYS A 89 10.14 -11.13 12.47
C LYS A 89 10.51 -12.61 12.44
N ALA A 90 10.04 -13.35 11.43
CA ALA A 90 10.35 -14.77 11.25
C ALA A 90 11.87 -14.99 11.08
N THR A 91 12.54 -14.12 10.34
CA THR A 91 14.01 -14.18 10.16
C THR A 91 14.73 -13.96 11.49
N THR A 92 14.26 -13.01 12.31
CA THR A 92 14.82 -12.72 13.63
C THR A 92 14.66 -13.92 14.58
N GLU A 93 13.47 -14.54 14.61
CA GLU A 93 13.21 -15.75 15.40
C GLU A 93 14.12 -16.92 14.95
N HIS A 94 14.29 -17.09 13.63
CA HIS A 94 15.19 -18.11 13.09
C HIS A 94 16.66 -17.86 13.47
N ILE A 95 17.12 -16.61 13.45
CA ILE A 95 18.46 -16.24 13.90
C ILE A 95 18.64 -16.60 15.38
N GLN A 96 17.66 -16.28 16.23
CA GLN A 96 17.70 -16.60 17.65
C GLN A 96 17.78 -18.13 17.89
N ALA A 97 16.94 -18.91 17.21
CA ALA A 97 16.98 -20.37 17.28
C ALA A 97 18.34 -20.94 16.80
N THR A 98 18.94 -20.31 15.77
CA THR A 98 20.27 -20.69 15.28
C THR A 98 21.35 -20.43 16.32
N ILE A 99 21.27 -19.29 17.02
CA ILE A 99 22.19 -18.95 18.12
C ILE A 99 22.09 -20.00 19.24
N GLU A 100 20.88 -20.33 19.68
CA GLU A 100 20.63 -21.36 20.70
C GLU A 100 21.18 -22.73 20.28
N HIS A 101 20.99 -23.12 19.02
CA HIS A 101 21.56 -24.36 18.50
C HIS A 101 23.10 -24.36 18.49
N ILE A 102 23.73 -23.23 18.16
CA ILE A 102 25.19 -23.07 18.21
C ILE A 102 25.68 -23.21 19.65
N GLU A 103 24.99 -22.62 20.62
CA GLU A 103 25.32 -22.73 22.04
C GLU A 103 25.21 -24.16 22.56
N ALA A 104 24.11 -24.85 22.26
CA ALA A 104 23.94 -26.27 22.60
C ALA A 104 25.02 -27.16 21.96
N THR A 105 25.37 -26.90 20.70
CA THR A 105 26.45 -27.62 20.02
C THR A 105 27.80 -27.40 20.70
N ARG A 106 28.11 -26.17 21.14
CA ARG A 106 29.34 -25.87 21.88
C ARG A 106 29.40 -26.63 23.20
N GLU A 107 28.28 -26.74 23.92
CA GLU A 107 28.20 -27.51 25.16
C GLU A 107 28.47 -29.00 24.93
N VAL A 108 27.86 -29.59 23.91
CA VAL A 108 28.10 -30.99 23.52
C VAL A 108 29.57 -31.24 23.17
N ILE A 109 30.20 -30.33 22.44
CA ILE A 109 31.63 -30.41 22.11
C ILE A 109 32.48 -30.41 23.39
N LYS A 110 32.18 -29.51 24.34
CA LYS A 110 32.90 -29.41 25.61
C LYS A 110 32.79 -30.71 26.42
N LEU A 111 31.59 -31.25 26.58
CA LEU A 111 31.35 -32.52 27.29
C LEU A 111 32.06 -33.70 26.63
N SER A 112 32.08 -33.72 25.29
CA SER A 112 32.79 -34.75 24.51
C SER A 112 34.30 -34.70 24.72
N GLN A 113 34.88 -33.49 24.79
CA GLN A 113 36.31 -33.29 25.08
C GLN A 113 36.69 -33.73 26.51
N GLU A 114 35.83 -33.44 27.48
CA GLU A 114 36.00 -33.87 28.87
C GLU A 114 35.97 -35.41 28.97
N THR A 115 34.97 -36.05 28.34
CA THR A 115 34.82 -37.50 28.29
C THR A 115 36.03 -38.19 27.63
N LEU A 116 36.52 -37.64 26.52
CA LEU A 116 37.72 -38.15 25.84
C LEU A 116 38.96 -38.05 26.75
N SER A 117 39.11 -36.97 27.49
CA SER A 117 40.23 -36.76 28.41
C SER A 117 40.18 -37.77 29.58
N GLN A 118 39.00 -38.02 30.13
CA GLN A 118 38.78 -39.04 31.17
C GLN A 118 39.11 -40.45 30.66
N SER A 119 38.58 -40.83 29.49
CA SER A 119 38.83 -42.12 28.87
C SER A 119 40.33 -42.37 28.61
N LYS A 120 41.06 -41.37 28.08
CA LYS A 120 42.52 -41.44 27.90
C LYS A 120 43.26 -41.66 29.22
N ASN A 121 42.86 -40.99 30.28
CA ASN A 121 43.48 -41.16 31.60
C ASN A 121 43.21 -42.55 32.18
N GLN A 122 42.00 -43.09 31.98
CA GLN A 122 41.65 -44.44 32.43
C GLN A 122 42.42 -45.52 31.66
N ALA A 123 42.55 -45.39 30.34
CA ALA A 123 43.34 -46.30 29.51
C ALA A 123 44.81 -46.35 29.95
N LYS A 124 45.41 -45.18 30.27
CA LYS A 124 46.78 -45.11 30.81
C LYS A 124 46.93 -45.83 32.16
N LYS A 125 45.94 -45.73 33.04
CA LYS A 125 45.96 -46.43 34.34
C LYS A 125 45.93 -47.95 34.16
N LEU A 126 45.10 -48.45 33.25
CA LEU A 126 44.99 -49.89 32.99
C LEU A 126 46.25 -50.48 32.33
N ASN A 127 46.95 -49.71 31.51
CA ASN A 127 48.13 -50.18 30.77
C ASN A 127 49.43 -50.13 31.59
N ASN A 128 49.39 -49.55 32.79
CA ASN A 128 50.53 -49.44 33.73
C ASN A 128 50.35 -50.35 34.97
N GLN A 129 49.38 -51.27 34.95
CA GLN A 129 49.18 -52.36 35.92
C GLN A 129 49.71 -53.66 35.33
#